data_AF-A0A7V1HWC7-F1
#
_entry.id   AF-A0A7V1HWC7-F1
#
_cell.length_a   1.000
_cell.length_b   1.000
_cell.length_c   1.000
_cell.angle_alpha   90.00
_cell.angle_beta   90.00
_cell.angle_gamma   90.00
#
_symmetry.space_group_name_H-M   'P 1'
#
loop_
_entity.id
_entity.type
_entity.pdbx_description
1 polymer ?
#
loop_
_entity_poly.entity_id
_entity_poly.type
_entity_poly.pdbx_seq_one_letter_code
_entity_poly.pdbx_strand_id
1 'polypeptide(L)'
;MSPRTESQWEKIRSKSREKILNAATELFAENGFNATSISDIAKKAGISKGLVYNYFKSKEELLDDIVFSAFNEFDDFFETLSKNQNDPLESLYRVLEVTFKSLKEKPQFWKLITGLSFKQNIRERYAKQIAHRK
;
A
#
# COMPACT_ATOMS: atom_id res chain seq x y z
N MET A 1 35.75 -5.46 7.92
CA MET A 1 34.51 -4.82 8.41
C MET A 1 33.81 -5.80 9.33
N SER A 2 33.37 -5.37 10.51
CA SER A 2 32.58 -6.22 11.39
C SER A 2 31.26 -6.62 10.72
N PRO A 3 30.76 -7.86 10.91
CA PRO A 3 29.47 -8.29 10.37
C PRO A 3 28.36 -7.36 10.84
N ARG A 4 27.40 -7.06 9.95
CA ARG A 4 26.20 -6.29 10.32
C ARG A 4 25.37 -7.07 11.34
N THR A 5 24.78 -6.36 12.29
CA THR A 5 23.88 -6.94 13.30
C THR A 5 22.54 -7.34 12.69
N GLU A 6 21.79 -8.21 13.37
CA GLU A 6 20.46 -8.66 12.94
C GLU A 6 19.50 -7.49 12.71
N SER A 7 19.46 -6.52 13.64
CA SER A 7 18.66 -5.29 13.51
C SER A 7 19.01 -4.46 12.27
N GLN A 8 20.30 -4.40 11.89
CA GLN A 8 20.72 -3.71 10.68
C GLN A 8 20.22 -4.43 9.42
N TRP A 9 20.21 -5.76 9.42
CA TRP A 9 19.65 -6.54 8.31
C TRP A 9 18.16 -6.39 8.17
N GLU A 10 17.42 -6.40 9.28
CA GLU A 10 15.98 -6.19 9.30
C GLU A 10 15.61 -4.81 8.73
N LYS A 11 16.34 -3.76 9.13
CA LYS A 11 16.14 -2.41 8.60
C LYS A 11 16.41 -2.31 7.09
N ILE A 12 17.45 -2.99 6.60
CA ILE A 12 17.75 -3.05 5.16
C ILE A 12 16.64 -3.79 4.40
N ARG A 13 16.14 -4.88 4.99
CA ARG A 13 15.07 -5.70 4.42
C ARG A 13 13.77 -4.89 4.31
N SER A 14 13.37 -4.23 5.39
CA SER A 14 12.20 -3.36 5.43
C SER A 14 12.29 -2.23 4.39
N LYS A 15 13.42 -1.50 4.34
CA LYS A 15 13.64 -0.45 3.33
C LYS A 15 13.58 -0.96 1.89
N SER A 16 14.10 -2.15 1.63
CA SER A 16 14.06 -2.74 0.29
C SER A 16 12.62 -3.08 -0.10
N ARG A 17 11.85 -3.66 0.81
CA ARG A 17 10.43 -3.96 0.61
C ARG A 17 9.62 -2.68 0.34
N GLU A 18 9.85 -1.64 1.12
CA GLU A 18 9.20 -0.33 0.94
C GLU A 18 9.51 0.29 -0.43
N LYS A 19 10.77 0.29 -0.86
CA LYS A 19 11.16 0.77 -2.20
C LYS A 19 10.42 0.05 -3.32
N ILE A 20 10.27 -1.27 -3.21
CA ILE A 20 9.55 -2.06 -4.20
C ILE A 20 8.07 -1.66 -4.24
N LEU A 21 7.41 -1.56 -3.07
CA LEU A 21 6.00 -1.20 -2.99
C LEU A 21 5.73 0.21 -3.50
N ASN A 22 6.59 1.18 -3.18
CA ASN A 22 6.46 2.55 -3.67
C ASN A 22 6.60 2.59 -5.20
N ALA A 23 7.63 1.94 -5.75
CA ALA A 23 7.82 1.87 -7.20
C ALA A 23 6.66 1.17 -7.92
N ALA A 24 6.14 0.08 -7.35
CA ALA A 24 4.98 -0.63 -7.88
C ALA A 24 3.72 0.25 -7.84
N THR A 25 3.46 0.92 -6.72
CA THR A 25 2.32 1.83 -6.54
C THR A 25 2.33 2.92 -7.59
N GLU A 26 3.47 3.59 -7.78
CA GLU A 26 3.60 4.66 -8.78
C GLU A 26 3.36 4.13 -10.19
N LEU A 27 4.00 3.04 -10.59
CA LEU A 27 3.85 2.50 -11.95
C LEU A 27 2.44 1.97 -12.20
N PHE A 28 1.80 1.33 -11.21
CA PHE A 28 0.42 0.89 -11.34
C PHE A 28 -0.55 2.08 -11.45
N ALA A 29 -0.30 3.17 -10.73
CA ALA A 29 -1.10 4.39 -10.81
C ALA A 29 -0.91 5.17 -12.12
N GLU A 30 0.28 5.11 -12.71
CA GLU A 30 0.65 5.81 -13.95
C GLU A 30 0.24 5.03 -15.19
N ASN A 31 0.64 3.76 -15.26
CA ASN A 31 0.55 2.94 -16.48
C ASN A 31 -0.53 1.86 -16.38
N GLY A 32 -1.07 1.61 -15.18
CA GLY A 32 -1.97 0.50 -14.90
C GLY A 32 -1.23 -0.81 -14.60
N PHE A 33 -1.93 -1.69 -13.88
CA PHE A 33 -1.41 -2.99 -13.44
C PHE A 33 -0.95 -3.88 -14.61
N ASN A 34 -1.75 -3.99 -15.69
CA ASN A 34 -1.45 -4.89 -16.80
C ASN A 34 -0.23 -4.45 -17.62
N ALA A 35 -0.04 -3.14 -17.80
CA ALA A 35 1.07 -2.60 -18.59
C ALA A 35 2.40 -2.55 -17.82
N THR A 36 2.39 -2.78 -16.51
CA THR A 36 3.59 -2.75 -15.67
C THR A 36 4.15 -4.16 -15.47
N SER A 37 5.46 -4.33 -15.67
CA SER A 37 6.18 -5.59 -15.39
C SER A 37 7.02 -5.52 -14.12
N ILE A 38 7.39 -6.69 -13.56
CA ILE A 38 8.35 -6.76 -12.43
C ILE A 38 9.71 -6.16 -12.81
N SER A 39 10.10 -6.24 -14.09
CA SER A 39 11.35 -5.62 -14.56
C SER A 39 11.29 -4.08 -14.46
N ASP A 40 10.14 -3.48 -14.79
CA ASP A 40 9.95 -2.03 -14.70
C ASP A 40 10.00 -1.56 -13.24
N ILE A 41 9.35 -2.32 -12.36
CA ILE A 41 9.34 -2.07 -10.90
C ILE A 41 10.76 -2.16 -10.34
N ALA A 42 11.51 -3.20 -10.68
CA ALA A 42 12.91 -3.37 -10.25
C ALA A 42 13.78 -2.18 -10.69
N LYS A 43 13.64 -1.78 -11.96
CA LYS A 43 14.36 -0.63 -12.53
C LYS A 43 14.02 0.67 -11.79
N LYS A 44 12.73 0.94 -11.55
CA LYS A 44 12.29 2.15 -10.84
C LYS A 44 12.72 2.17 -9.38
N ALA A 45 12.66 1.02 -8.70
CA ALA A 45 13.12 0.87 -7.32
C ALA A 45 14.65 0.94 -7.16
N GLY A 46 15.40 0.87 -8.27
CA GLY A 46 16.87 0.86 -8.26
C GLY A 46 17.45 -0.42 -7.67
N ILE A 47 16.78 -1.56 -7.85
CA ILE A 47 17.22 -2.86 -7.34
C ILE A 47 17.19 -3.94 -8.44
N SER A 48 17.80 -5.09 -8.18
CA SER A 48 17.78 -6.20 -9.14
C SER A 48 16.41 -6.89 -9.18
N LYS A 49 16.06 -7.43 -10.34
CA LYS A 49 14.84 -8.24 -10.53
C LYS A 49 14.78 -9.44 -9.58
N GLY A 50 15.93 -10.11 -9.40
CA GLY A 50 16.05 -11.22 -8.45
C GLY A 50 15.77 -10.78 -7.01
N LEU A 51 16.21 -9.58 -6.62
CA LEU A 51 15.90 -9.06 -5.29
C LEU A 51 14.41 -8.80 -5.12
N VAL A 52 13.68 -8.32 -6.14
CA VAL A 52 12.22 -8.21 -6.07
C VAL A 52 11.58 -9.56 -5.78
N TYR A 53 12.00 -10.63 -6.48
CA TYR A 53 11.47 -11.97 -6.25
C TYR A 53 11.79 -12.57 -4.87
N ASN A 54 12.82 -12.06 -4.18
CA ASN A 54 13.09 -12.44 -2.80
C ASN A 54 12.03 -11.89 -1.81
N TYR A 55 11.32 -10.82 -2.18
CA TYR A 55 10.27 -10.21 -1.35
C TYR A 55 8.87 -10.56 -1.81
N PHE A 56 8.66 -10.67 -3.12
CA PHE A 56 7.34 -10.86 -3.73
C PHE A 56 7.42 -11.93 -4.81
N LYS A 57 6.61 -12.98 -4.66
CA LYS A 57 6.51 -14.12 -5.58
C LYS A 57 5.87 -13.71 -6.90
N SER A 58 5.00 -12.69 -6.90
CA SER A 58 4.29 -12.26 -8.10
C SER A 58 3.95 -10.76 -8.11
N LYS A 59 3.49 -10.28 -9.27
CA LYS A 59 2.97 -8.91 -9.43
C LYS A 59 1.64 -8.74 -8.70
N GLU A 60 0.86 -9.81 -8.63
CA GLU A 60 -0.40 -9.87 -7.90
C GLU A 60 -0.17 -9.73 -6.40
N GLU A 61 0.88 -10.34 -5.83
CA GLU A 61 1.21 -10.19 -4.40
C GLU A 61 1.56 -8.75 -4.05
N LEU A 62 2.28 -8.04 -4.94
CA LEU A 62 2.52 -6.61 -4.78
C LEU A 62 1.22 -5.80 -4.73
N LEU A 63 0.30 -6.08 -5.65
CA LEU A 63 -0.99 -5.40 -5.68
C LEU A 63 -1.82 -5.71 -4.44
N ASP A 64 -1.85 -6.98 -4.03
CA ASP A 64 -2.56 -7.44 -2.83
C ASP A 64 -2.04 -6.71 -1.60
N ASP A 65 -0.71 -6.62 -1.41
CA ASP A 65 -0.11 -5.91 -0.27
C ASP A 65 -0.43 -4.41 -0.27
N ILE A 66 -0.42 -3.74 -1.43
CA ILE A 66 -0.81 -2.32 -1.56
C ILE A 66 -2.30 -2.13 -1.21
N VAL A 67 -3.15 -3.03 -1.68
CA VAL A 67 -4.59 -2.96 -1.40
C VAL A 67 -4.87 -3.24 0.09
N PHE A 68 -4.19 -4.21 0.69
CA PHE A 68 -4.31 -4.49 2.12
C PHE A 68 -3.79 -3.35 2.99
N SER A 69 -2.73 -2.65 2.58
CA SER A 69 -2.29 -1.47 3.33
C SER A 69 -3.35 -0.37 3.31
N ALA A 70 -4.09 -0.21 2.21
CA ALA A 70 -5.21 0.73 2.15
C ALA A 70 -6.34 0.34 3.12
N PHE A 71 -6.68 -0.94 3.20
CA PHE A 71 -7.67 -1.42 4.16
C PHE A 71 -7.25 -1.19 5.60
N ASN A 72 -5.99 -1.45 5.94
CA ASN A 72 -5.47 -1.17 7.29
C ASN A 72 -5.53 0.34 7.59
N GLU A 73 -5.17 1.22 6.65
CA GLU A 73 -5.31 2.67 6.84
C GLU A 73 -6.76 3.09 7.07
N PHE A 74 -7.74 2.43 6.42
CA PHE A 74 -9.16 2.67 6.67
C PHE A 74 -9.62 2.13 8.03
N ASP A 75 -9.22 0.92 8.41
CA ASP A 75 -9.60 0.31 9.68
C ASP A 75 -9.06 1.12 10.87
N ASP A 76 -7.77 1.49 10.85
CA ASP A 76 -7.14 2.33 11.88
C ASP A 76 -7.87 3.68 12.02
N PHE A 77 -8.28 4.23 10.88
CA PHE A 77 -9.02 5.48 10.81
C PHE A 77 -10.42 5.35 11.42
N PHE A 78 -11.19 4.33 11.05
CA PHE A 78 -12.52 4.10 11.63
C PHE A 78 -12.46 3.75 13.13
N GLU A 79 -11.45 3.00 13.56
CA GLU A 79 -11.22 2.71 14.97
C GLU A 79 -10.97 4.00 15.76
N THR A 80 -10.11 4.89 15.23
CA THR A 80 -9.82 6.20 15.83
C THR A 80 -11.07 7.07 15.93
N LEU A 81 -11.95 7.06 14.93
CA LEU A 81 -13.20 7.82 14.99
C LEU A 81 -14.18 7.23 15.99
N SER A 82 -14.33 5.90 16.03
CA SER A 82 -15.30 5.23 16.92
C SER A 82 -15.00 5.40 18.41
N LYS A 83 -13.71 5.51 18.78
CA LYS A 83 -13.28 5.71 20.18
C LYS A 83 -13.52 7.11 20.71
N ASN A 84 -13.70 8.09 19.82
CA ASN A 84 -13.91 9.48 20.22
C ASN A 84 -15.42 9.76 20.31
N GLN A 85 -15.95 9.93 21.52
CA GLN A 85 -17.32 10.41 21.75
C GLN A 85 -17.48 11.92 21.44
N ASN A 86 -16.85 12.39 20.37
CA ASN A 86 -16.93 13.78 19.96
C ASN A 86 -18.24 14.05 19.24
N ASP A 87 -18.62 15.33 19.22
CA ASP A 87 -19.71 15.83 18.38
C ASP A 87 -19.56 15.32 16.92
N PRO A 88 -20.64 14.89 16.24
CA PRO A 88 -20.57 14.37 14.88
C PRO A 88 -19.90 15.30 13.86
N LEU A 89 -20.07 16.63 14.00
CA LEU A 89 -19.43 17.58 13.08
C LEU A 89 -17.93 17.63 13.32
N GLU A 90 -17.49 17.57 14.57
CA GLU A 90 -16.07 17.52 14.94
C GLU A 90 -15.40 16.25 14.40
N SER A 91 -16.11 15.12 14.45
CA SER A 91 -15.66 13.87 13.84
C SER A 91 -15.53 13.99 12.32
N LEU A 92 -16.49 14.65 11.66
CA LEU A 92 -16.44 14.93 10.22
C LEU A 92 -15.28 15.85 9.85
N TYR A 93 -14.98 16.89 10.63
CA TYR A 93 -13.83 17.77 10.37
C TYR A 93 -12.52 17.02 10.44
N ARG A 94 -12.33 16.16 11.45
CA ARG A 94 -11.13 15.31 11.56
C ARG A 94 -11.01 14.33 10.41
N VAL A 95 -12.13 13.75 9.98
CA VAL A 95 -12.17 12.87 8.81
C VAL A 95 -11.64 13.58 7.59
N LEU A 96 -12.15 14.79 7.33
CA LEU A 96 -11.73 15.59 6.19
C LEU A 96 -10.24 15.96 6.32
N GLU A 97 -9.80 16.43 7.48
CA GLU A 97 -8.40 16.81 7.72
C GLU A 97 -7.42 15.66 7.45
N VAL A 98 -7.66 14.49 8.05
CA VAL A 98 -6.80 13.31 7.86
C VAL A 98 -6.84 12.83 6.41
N THR A 99 -8.02 12.81 5.80
CA THR A 99 -8.20 12.39 4.40
C THR A 99 -7.44 13.32 3.45
N PHE A 100 -7.62 14.64 3.56
CA PHE A 100 -6.94 15.61 2.71
C PHE A 100 -5.42 15.59 2.91
N LYS A 101 -4.96 15.42 4.15
CA LYS A 101 -3.53 15.24 4.44
C LYS A 101 -2.98 13.99 3.73
N SER A 102 -3.65 12.85 3.88
CA SER A 102 -3.21 11.59 3.26
C SER A 102 -3.23 11.66 1.73
N LEU A 103 -4.24 12.30 1.13
CA LEU A 103 -4.32 12.55 -0.30
C LEU A 103 -3.15 13.40 -0.83
N LYS A 104 -2.72 14.40 -0.05
CA LYS A 104 -1.58 15.26 -0.40
C LYS A 104 -0.24 14.55 -0.28
N GLU A 105 -0.07 13.71 0.74
CA GLU A 105 1.19 13.00 1.02
C GLU A 105 1.40 11.80 0.11
N LYS A 106 0.33 11.09 -0.28
CA LYS A 106 0.38 9.84 -1.06
C LYS A 106 -0.54 9.87 -2.29
N PRO A 107 -0.38 10.82 -3.23
CA PRO A 107 -1.32 11.00 -4.33
C PRO A 107 -1.39 9.79 -5.27
N GLN A 108 -0.26 9.14 -5.58
CA GLN A 108 -0.24 7.97 -6.47
C GLN A 108 -0.87 6.75 -5.84
N PHE A 109 -0.68 6.57 -4.54
CA PHE A 109 -1.34 5.52 -3.77
C PHE A 109 -2.86 5.68 -3.86
N TRP A 110 -3.38 6.86 -3.50
CA TRP A 110 -4.83 7.09 -3.54
C TRP A 110 -5.41 7.10 -4.94
N LYS A 111 -4.65 7.56 -5.96
CA LYS A 111 -5.03 7.43 -7.37
C LYS A 111 -5.21 5.97 -7.77
N LEU A 112 -4.28 5.10 -7.38
CA LEU A 112 -4.39 3.66 -7.63
C LEU A 112 -5.59 3.06 -6.90
N ILE A 113 -5.69 3.28 -5.58
CA ILE A 113 -6.75 2.70 -4.75
C ILE A 113 -8.12 3.11 -5.27
N THR A 114 -8.36 4.41 -5.47
CA THR A 114 -9.64 4.91 -6.00
C THR A 114 -9.93 4.33 -7.38
N GLY A 115 -8.95 4.27 -8.28
CA GLY A 115 -9.10 3.66 -9.60
C GLY A 115 -9.45 2.17 -9.58
N LEU A 116 -9.09 1.46 -8.51
CA LEU A 116 -9.42 0.06 -8.28
C LEU A 116 -10.76 -0.13 -7.57
N SER A 117 -11.12 0.75 -6.61
CA SER A 117 -12.32 0.66 -5.79
C SER A 117 -13.62 0.68 -6.58
N PHE A 118 -13.64 1.33 -7.75
CA PHE A 118 -14.81 1.39 -8.61
C PHE A 118 -14.95 0.19 -9.57
N LYS A 119 -13.98 -0.74 -9.59
CA LYS A 119 -14.07 -1.96 -10.41
C LYS A 119 -14.71 -3.09 -9.60
N GLN A 120 -15.91 -3.50 -10.00
CA GLN A 120 -16.72 -4.49 -9.27
C GLN A 120 -15.97 -5.80 -8.98
N ASN A 121 -15.24 -6.33 -9.96
CA ASN A 121 -14.47 -7.57 -9.84
C ASN A 121 -13.34 -7.47 -8.80
N ILE A 122 -12.72 -6.29 -8.67
CA ILE A 122 -11.65 -6.03 -7.70
C ILE A 122 -12.24 -5.97 -6.28
N ARG A 123 -13.35 -5.25 -6.11
CA ARG A 123 -14.07 -5.19 -4.83
C ARG A 123 -14.46 -6.60 -4.35
N GLU A 124 -15.01 -7.43 -5.23
CA GLU A 124 -15.40 -8.80 -4.89
C GLU A 124 -14.21 -9.70 -4.53
N ARG A 125 -13.08 -9.58 -5.25
CA ARG A 125 -11.84 -10.30 -4.94
C ARG A 125 -11.36 -10.00 -3.53
N TYR A 126 -11.26 -8.72 -3.16
CA TYR A 126 -10.68 -8.32 -1.89
C TYR A 126 -11.66 -8.41 -0.71
N ALA A 127 -12.96 -8.20 -0.92
CA ALA A 127 -13.96 -8.39 0.13
C ALA A 127 -13.93 -9.83 0.71
N LYS A 128 -13.74 -10.84 -0.15
CA LYS A 128 -13.59 -12.24 0.29
C LYS A 128 -12.32 -12.46 1.11
N GLN A 129 -11.20 -11.87 0.71
CA GLN A 129 -9.92 -12.06 1.39
C GLN A 129 -9.87 -11.38 2.76
N ILE A 130 -10.50 -10.21 2.90
CA ILE A 130 -10.59 -9.49 4.19
C ILE A 130 -11.41 -10.29 5.20
N ALA A 131 -12.52 -10.90 4.76
CA ALA A 131 -13.39 -11.68 5.64
C ALA A 131 -12.71 -12.93 6.25
N HIS A 132 -11.63 -13.43 5.66
CA HIS A 132 -10.89 -14.62 6.12
C HIS A 132 -9.64 -14.29 6.96
N ARG A 133 -9.31 -13.00 7.15
CA ARG A 133 -8.14 -12.55 7.93
C ARG A 133 -8.48 -12.06 9.35
N LYS A 134 -9.77 -12.01 9.72
CA LYS A 134 -10.24 -11.84 11.11
C LYS A 134 -10.51 -13.20 11.74
#